data_AF-A0A183FBE3-F1
#
_entry.id   AF-A0A183FBE3-F1
#
_cell.length_a   1.000
_cell.length_b   1.000
_cell.length_c   1.000
_cell.angle_alpha   90.00
_cell.angle_beta   90.00
_cell.angle_gamma   90.00
#
_symmetry.space_group_name_H-M   'P 1'
#
loop_
_entity.id
_entity.type
_entity.pdbx_description
1 polymer ?
#
loop_
_entity_poly.entity_id
_entity_poly.type
_entity_poly.pdbx_seq_one_letter_code
_entity_poly.pdbx_strand_id
1 'polypeptide(L)'
;LSFFYEKVLKFELEVELYTRSHQRSIGNTSLWDMAEKVIRDEFWEKGGTFRLKEGAAPHYGPRFEIKARDRWGRYSLCGSIQIDFELPERFDLGYLRYVRIHSSSEAHEGNCSNYILLSEFHPSLM
;
A
#
# COMPACT_ATOMS: atom_id res chain seq x y z
N LEU A 1 -8.56 16.47 -7.51
CA LEU A 1 -8.83 15.39 -8.49
C LEU A 1 -10.32 15.22 -8.77
N SER A 2 -11.17 14.99 -7.75
CA SER A 2 -12.63 14.82 -7.92
C SER A 2 -13.31 15.89 -8.79
N PHE A 3 -13.01 17.19 -8.59
CA PHE A 3 -13.61 18.27 -9.40
C PHE A 3 -13.44 18.06 -10.92
N PHE A 4 -12.24 17.73 -11.39
CA PHE A 4 -12.00 17.59 -12.82
C PHE A 4 -12.72 16.36 -13.39
N TYR A 5 -12.55 15.19 -12.75
CA TYR A 5 -13.16 13.96 -13.23
C TYR A 5 -14.69 14.00 -13.16
N GLU A 6 -15.26 14.43 -12.05
CA GLU A 6 -16.71 14.39 -11.85
C GLU A 6 -17.43 15.62 -12.43
N LYS A 7 -16.87 16.83 -12.27
CA LYS A 7 -17.57 18.06 -12.67
C LYS A 7 -17.29 18.46 -14.11
N VAL A 8 -16.06 18.28 -14.59
CA VAL A 8 -15.68 18.64 -15.97
C VAL A 8 -15.92 17.47 -16.92
N LEU A 9 -15.30 16.31 -16.66
CA LEU A 9 -15.39 15.14 -17.55
C LEU A 9 -16.67 14.33 -17.38
N LYS A 10 -17.39 14.51 -16.27
CA LYS A 10 -18.57 13.72 -15.90
C LYS A 10 -18.28 12.21 -15.81
N PHE A 11 -17.09 11.88 -15.29
CA PHE A 11 -16.66 10.50 -15.04
C PHE A 11 -16.91 10.15 -13.58
N GLU A 12 -17.24 8.89 -13.34
CA GLU A 12 -17.35 8.31 -12.00
C GLU A 12 -16.02 7.68 -11.62
N LEU A 13 -15.54 7.95 -10.40
CA LEU A 13 -14.33 7.33 -9.88
C LEU A 13 -14.70 6.12 -9.03
N GLU A 14 -14.09 4.99 -9.36
CA GLU A 14 -14.24 3.75 -8.63
C GLU A 14 -12.88 3.28 -8.13
N VAL A 15 -12.90 2.72 -6.94
CA VAL A 15 -11.70 2.28 -6.25
C VAL A 15 -11.76 0.77 -6.08
N GLU A 16 -10.67 0.08 -6.38
CA GLU A 16 -10.55 -1.37 -6.19
C GLU A 16 -9.31 -1.73 -5.38
N LEU A 17 -9.50 -2.58 -4.36
CA LEU A 17 -8.42 -3.17 -3.56
C LEU A 17 -8.26 -4.63 -3.93
N TYR A 18 -7.06 -5.01 -4.36
CA TYR A 18 -6.68 -6.36 -4.72
C TYR A 18 -5.86 -6.96 -3.60
N THR A 19 -6.33 -8.08 -3.04
CA THR A 19 -5.68 -8.77 -1.92
C THR A 19 -5.03 -10.08 -2.35
N ARG A 20 -4.23 -10.64 -1.45
CA ARG A 20 -3.37 -11.81 -1.70
C ARG A 20 -4.15 -13.00 -2.22
N SER A 21 -3.52 -13.71 -3.15
CA SER A 21 -3.95 -15.05 -3.57
C SER A 21 -3.29 -16.11 -2.70
N HIS A 22 -4.06 -17.01 -2.10
CA HIS A 22 -3.50 -18.14 -1.33
C HIS A 22 -2.63 -19.08 -2.16
N GLN A 23 -2.79 -19.08 -3.50
CA GLN A 23 -2.06 -20.00 -4.38
C GLN A 23 -0.82 -19.38 -5.03
N ARG A 24 -0.83 -18.05 -5.22
CA ARG A 24 0.18 -17.37 -6.06
C ARG A 24 1.05 -16.38 -5.30
N SER A 25 0.68 -15.98 -4.10
CA SER A 25 1.42 -14.94 -3.37
C SER A 25 2.75 -15.48 -2.85
N ILE A 26 3.78 -14.65 -2.94
CA ILE A 26 5.12 -14.93 -2.41
C ILE A 26 5.39 -14.06 -1.17
N GLY A 27 6.40 -14.44 -0.40
CA GLY A 27 6.82 -13.72 0.80
C GLY A 27 6.03 -14.08 2.06
N ASN A 28 6.26 -13.30 3.12
CA ASN A 28 5.74 -13.58 4.46
C ASN A 28 4.24 -13.20 4.58
N THR A 29 3.41 -14.16 4.99
CA THR A 29 1.98 -13.96 5.28
C THR A 29 1.71 -12.78 6.23
N SER A 30 2.52 -12.62 7.27
CA SER A 30 2.37 -11.53 8.25
C SER A 30 2.64 -10.15 7.64
N LEU A 31 3.54 -10.06 6.66
CA LEU A 31 3.82 -8.81 5.95
C LEU A 31 2.62 -8.43 5.06
N TRP A 32 2.03 -9.42 4.40
CA TRP A 32 0.77 -9.25 3.66
C TRP A 32 -0.37 -8.79 4.57
N ASP A 33 -0.56 -9.43 5.72
CA ASP A 33 -1.59 -9.06 6.69
C ASP A 33 -1.44 -7.61 7.14
N MET A 34 -0.21 -7.20 7.45
CA MET A 34 0.10 -5.83 7.83
C MET A 34 -0.23 -4.84 6.70
N ALA A 35 0.24 -5.11 5.48
CA ALA A 35 0.04 -4.21 4.35
C ALA A 35 -1.44 -4.07 3.96
N GLU A 36 -2.17 -5.19 3.90
CA GLU A 36 -3.62 -5.18 3.63
C GLU A 36 -4.39 -4.47 4.73
N LYS A 37 -3.99 -4.62 6.00
CA LYS A 37 -4.59 -3.91 7.13
C LYS A 37 -4.36 -2.39 7.04
N VAL A 38 -3.13 -1.96 6.78
CA VAL A 38 -2.82 -0.51 6.68
C VAL A 38 -3.61 0.16 5.56
N ILE A 39 -3.64 -0.45 4.36
CA ILE A 39 -4.42 0.11 3.24
C ILE A 39 -5.91 0.20 3.59
N ARG A 40 -6.40 -0.83 4.27
CA ARG A 40 -7.79 -0.93 4.69
C ARG A 40 -8.17 0.16 5.68
N ASP A 41 -7.43 0.25 6.78
CA ASP A 41 -7.71 1.17 7.88
C ASP A 41 -7.65 2.62 7.39
N GLU A 42 -6.62 2.97 6.60
CA GLU A 42 -6.47 4.29 6.00
C GLU A 42 -7.65 4.72 5.13
N PHE A 43 -8.24 3.77 4.39
CA PHE A 43 -9.42 4.05 3.56
C PHE A 43 -10.68 4.25 4.39
N TRP A 44 -10.83 3.44 5.44
CA TRP A 44 -11.94 3.54 6.37
C TRP A 44 -11.91 4.85 7.16
N GLU A 45 -10.74 5.26 7.65
CA GLU A 45 -10.55 6.51 8.40
C GLU A 45 -10.84 7.75 7.53
N LYS A 46 -10.50 7.70 6.24
CA LYS A 46 -10.78 8.78 5.29
C LYS A 46 -12.22 8.77 4.76
N GLY A 47 -13.07 7.85 5.22
CA GLY A 47 -14.47 7.72 4.80
C GLY A 47 -14.64 7.26 3.35
N GLY A 48 -13.60 6.65 2.76
CA GLY A 48 -13.62 6.13 1.40
C GLY A 48 -14.29 4.76 1.33
N THR A 49 -14.84 4.43 0.17
CA THR A 49 -15.30 3.07 -0.14
C THR A 49 -14.47 2.49 -1.28
N PHE A 50 -14.25 1.19 -1.24
CA PHE A 50 -13.57 0.46 -2.31
C PHE A 50 -14.27 -0.88 -2.55
N ARG A 51 -14.12 -1.40 -3.76
CA ARG A 51 -14.53 -2.77 -4.09
C ARG A 51 -13.37 -3.72 -3.86
N LEU A 52 -13.61 -4.74 -3.05
CA LEU A 52 -12.61 -5.77 -2.77
C LEU A 52 -12.53 -6.76 -3.93
N LYS A 53 -11.31 -7.06 -4.38
CA LYS A 53 -10.96 -8.06 -5.39
C LYS A 53 -10.07 -9.12 -4.73
N GLU A 54 -10.72 -10.06 -4.06
CA GLU A 54 -10.04 -11.11 -3.31
C GLU A 54 -9.19 -12.01 -4.21
N GLY A 55 -7.94 -12.26 -3.81
CA GLY A 55 -7.07 -13.20 -4.50
C GLY A 55 -6.60 -12.75 -5.88
N ALA A 56 -6.81 -11.49 -6.25
CA ALA A 56 -6.50 -10.95 -7.57
C ALA A 56 -5.26 -10.03 -7.58
N ALA A 57 -4.59 -9.86 -6.43
CA ALA A 57 -3.36 -9.10 -6.39
C ALA A 57 -2.24 -9.79 -7.20
N PRO A 58 -1.26 -9.02 -7.71
CA PRO A 58 0.00 -9.59 -8.14
C PRO A 58 0.65 -10.41 -7.03
N HIS A 59 1.49 -11.38 -7.40
CA HIS A 59 2.08 -12.31 -6.46
C HIS A 59 2.99 -11.66 -5.42
N TYR A 60 3.51 -10.46 -5.68
CA TYR A 60 4.53 -9.78 -4.88
C TYR A 60 3.99 -8.65 -3.97
N GLY A 61 2.67 -8.46 -3.89
CA GLY A 61 2.06 -7.58 -2.87
C GLY A 61 0.66 -7.08 -3.23
N PRO A 62 -0.03 -6.40 -2.29
CA PRO A 62 -1.37 -5.88 -2.52
C PRO A 62 -1.37 -4.70 -3.49
N ARG A 63 -2.45 -4.57 -4.26
CA ARG A 63 -2.64 -3.49 -5.24
C ARG A 63 -3.89 -2.69 -4.94
N PHE A 64 -3.80 -1.40 -5.16
CA PHE A 64 -4.90 -0.47 -5.12
C PHE A 64 -5.01 0.25 -6.47
N GLU A 65 -6.20 0.31 -7.06
CA GLU A 65 -6.44 0.97 -8.35
C GLU A 65 -7.59 1.97 -8.28
N ILE A 66 -7.42 3.11 -8.93
CA ILE A 66 -8.46 4.11 -9.17
C ILE A 66 -8.83 4.04 -10.65
N LYS A 67 -10.10 3.74 -10.93
CA LYS A 67 -10.65 3.63 -12.28
C LYS A 67 -11.63 4.77 -12.52
N ALA A 68 -11.53 5.39 -13.68
CA ALA A 68 -12.51 6.36 -14.13
C ALA A 68 -13.45 5.67 -15.12
N ARG A 69 -14.76 5.76 -14.86
CA ARG A 69 -15.83 5.29 -15.73
C ARG A 69 -16.37 6.45 -16.54
N ASP A 70 -16.36 6.31 -17.86
CA ASP A 70 -16.98 7.29 -18.75
C ASP A 70 -18.49 7.11 -18.89
N ARG A 71 -19.15 8.08 -19.54
CA ARG A 71 -20.61 8.06 -19.79
C ARG A 71 -21.10 6.88 -20.65
N TRP A 72 -20.20 6.20 -21.35
CA TRP A 72 -20.49 5.00 -22.14
C TRP A 72 -20.21 3.72 -21.36
N GLY A 73 -19.81 3.83 -20.09
CA GLY A 73 -19.55 2.70 -19.20
C GLY A 73 -18.17 2.06 -19.36
N ARG A 74 -17.24 2.70 -20.08
CA ARG A 74 -15.87 2.19 -20.24
C ARG A 74 -15.02 2.60 -19.04
N TYR A 75 -14.18 1.68 -18.58
CA TYR A 75 -13.26 1.91 -17.48
C TYR A 75 -11.85 2.18 -18.00
N SER A 76 -11.24 3.27 -17.52
CA SER A 76 -9.84 3.61 -17.76
C SER A 76 -9.10 3.71 -16.43
N LEU A 77 -7.92 3.12 -16.34
CA LEU A 77 -7.08 3.23 -15.15
C LEU A 77 -6.60 4.69 -15.01
N CYS A 78 -6.94 5.33 -13.90
CA CYS A 78 -6.47 6.67 -13.55
C CYS A 78 -5.14 6.61 -12.79
N GLY A 79 -4.96 5.59 -11.95
CA GLY A 79 -3.73 5.39 -11.19
C GLY A 79 -3.78 4.13 -10.35
N SER A 80 -2.61 3.63 -9.98
CA SER A 80 -2.48 2.45 -9.12
C SER A 80 -1.35 2.64 -8.11
N ILE A 81 -1.55 2.12 -6.91
CA ILE A 81 -0.53 1.99 -5.87
C ILE A 81 -0.32 0.51 -5.64
N GLN A 82 0.93 0.06 -5.71
CA GLN A 82 1.32 -1.32 -5.51
C GLN A 82 2.38 -1.35 -4.43
N ILE A 83 2.18 -2.18 -3.41
CA ILE A 83 3.26 -2.48 -2.46
C ILE A 83 4.03 -3.67 -3.03
N ASP A 84 5.34 -3.53 -3.15
CA ASP A 84 6.23 -4.54 -3.73
C ASP A 84 7.16 -5.08 -2.65
N PHE A 85 7.03 -6.37 -2.35
CA PHE A 85 7.87 -7.08 -1.38
C PHE A 85 9.07 -7.78 -2.04
N GLU A 86 9.00 -8.06 -3.34
CA GLU A 86 9.98 -8.88 -4.04
C GLU A 86 11.20 -8.07 -4.46
N LEU A 87 10.99 -6.92 -5.09
CA LEU A 87 12.10 -6.16 -5.66
C LEU A 87 13.06 -5.63 -4.58
N PRO A 88 12.61 -5.11 -3.42
CA PRO A 88 13.52 -4.70 -2.36
C PRO A 88 14.40 -5.84 -1.86
N GLU A 89 13.83 -7.02 -1.63
CA GLU A 89 14.58 -8.21 -1.19
C GLU A 89 15.53 -8.71 -2.27
N ARG A 90 15.07 -8.78 -3.53
CA ARG A 90 15.85 -9.29 -4.66
C ARG A 90 17.05 -8.42 -5.01
N PHE A 91 16.94 -7.10 -4.84
CA PHE A 91 18.02 -6.16 -5.09
C PHE A 91 18.84 -5.80 -3.84
N ASP A 92 18.59 -6.47 -2.70
CA ASP A 92 19.23 -6.19 -1.42
C ASP A 92 19.17 -4.69 -1.06
N LEU A 93 17.97 -4.10 -1.22
CA LEU A 93 17.76 -2.69 -0.98
C LEU A 93 17.62 -2.43 0.52
N GLY A 94 18.59 -1.72 1.08
CA GLY A 94 18.54 -1.15 2.42
C GLY A 94 18.60 0.37 2.38
N TYR A 95 18.31 1.00 3.52
CA TYR A 95 18.53 2.42 3.70
C TYR A 95 19.12 2.67 5.09
N LEU A 96 19.87 3.77 5.23
CA LEU A 96 20.50 4.11 6.49
C LEU A 96 19.49 4.83 7.40
N ARG A 97 19.23 4.25 8.57
CA ARG A 97 18.48 4.92 9.63
C ARG A 97 19.42 5.71 10.53
N TYR A 98 19.20 7.00 10.66
CA TYR A 98 19.92 7.80 11.67
C TYR A 98 19.35 7.49 13.06
N VAL A 99 20.13 6.82 13.90
CA VAL A 99 19.77 6.57 15.31
C VAL A 99 20.38 7.67 16.16
N ARG A 100 19.55 8.48 16.83
CA ARG A 100 20.04 9.36 17.90
C ARG A 100 20.37 8.53 19.12
N ILE A 101 21.67 8.34 19.36
CA ILE A 101 22.16 7.76 20.62
C ILE A 101 21.86 8.77 21.72
N HIS A 102 20.87 8.47 22.56
CA HIS A 102 20.77 9.09 23.87
C HIS A 102 21.74 8.33 24.76
N SER A 103 22.63 9.05 25.44
CA SER A 103 23.68 8.46 26.28
C SER A 103 23.09 7.72 27.48
N SER A 104 22.78 6.45 27.29
CA SER A 104 22.78 5.42 28.34
C SER A 104 23.10 4.09 27.66
N SER A 105 24.24 3.54 28.04
CA SER A 105 24.90 2.34 27.54
C SER A 105 23.95 1.15 27.42
N GLU A 106 23.55 0.80 26.20
CA GLU A 106 23.16 -0.57 25.78
C GLU A 106 22.83 -0.54 24.28
N ALA A 107 23.88 -0.57 23.44
CA ALA A 107 23.74 -0.77 22.00
C ALA A 107 23.68 -2.27 21.73
N HIS A 108 22.48 -2.84 21.67
CA HIS A 108 22.28 -4.14 21.04
C HIS A 108 22.24 -3.95 19.53
N GLU A 109 23.24 -4.53 18.84
CA GLU A 109 23.37 -4.58 17.38
C GLU A 109 22.22 -5.42 16.78
N GLY A 110 21.08 -4.78 16.57
CA GLY A 110 19.94 -5.35 15.84
C GLY A 110 20.14 -5.14 14.35
N ASN A 111 20.15 -6.24 13.59
CA ASN A 111 20.25 -6.24 12.13
C ASN A 111 19.18 -5.30 11.53
N CYS A 112 19.61 -4.15 11.00
CA CYS A 112 18.76 -3.11 10.42
C CYS A 112 18.36 -3.42 8.97
N SER A 113 18.19 -4.70 8.65
CA SER A 113 17.82 -5.14 7.31
C SER A 113 16.35 -5.57 7.30
N ASN A 114 15.55 -4.87 6.49
CA ASN A 114 14.33 -5.36 5.82
C ASN A 114 12.93 -4.97 6.34
N TYR A 115 12.75 -3.99 7.24
CA TYR A 115 11.38 -3.63 7.68
C TYR A 115 11.07 -2.15 7.72
N ILE A 116 11.29 -1.38 6.65
CA ILE A 116 10.86 0.03 6.69
C ILE A 116 10.25 0.49 5.37
N LEU A 117 8.93 0.30 5.30
CA LEU A 117 7.99 1.26 4.71
C LEU A 117 6.67 1.35 5.51
N LEU A 118 6.54 0.66 6.65
CA LEU A 118 5.28 0.55 7.41
C LEU A 118 5.37 1.08 8.86
N SER A 119 6.55 1.47 9.34
CA SER A 119 6.75 1.94 10.72
C SER A 119 6.62 3.46 10.91
N GLU A 120 6.36 4.24 9.86
CA GLU A 120 6.22 5.71 9.94
C GLU A 120 4.78 6.23 9.94
N PHE A 121 3.76 5.35 10.02
CA PHE A 121 2.42 5.76 10.45
C PHE A 121 2.38 5.89 11.99
N HIS A 122 3.11 6.87 12.53
CA HIS A 122 2.98 7.26 13.93
C HIS A 122 1.90 8.35 14.05
N PRO A 123 0.79 8.14 14.80
CA PRO A 123 -0.36 9.05 14.85
C PRO A 123 -0.11 10.46 15.43
N SER A 124 1.13 10.80 15.81
CA SER A 124 1.45 12.03 16.54
C SER A 124 1.94 13.18 15.66
N LEU A 125 1.76 13.10 14.35
CA LEU A 125 2.13 14.15 13.38
C LEU A 125 0.92 14.69 12.61
N MET A 126 -0.30 14.50 13.13
CA MET A 126 -1.48 15.30 12.78
C MET A 126 -1.69 16.44 13.77
#